data_AF-A0A1I3BPE7-F1
#
_entry.id   AF-A0A1I3BPE7-F1
#
_cell.length_a   1.000
_cell.length_b   1.000
_cell.length_c   1.000
_cell.angle_alpha   90.00
_cell.angle_beta   90.00
_cell.angle_gamma   90.00
#
_symmetry.space_group_name_H-M   'P 1'
#
loop_
_entity.id
_entity.type
_entity.pdbx_description
1 polymer ?
#
loop_
_entity_poly.entity_id
_entity_poly.type
_entity_poly.pdbx_seq_one_letter_code
_entity_poly.pdbx_strand_id
1 'polypeptide(L)'
;MNGSPATSLASASPRAALSSAMTDPFGRTISYLRVSVTDRCDLRCFYCMSEDMTFLPKADLLTLEELDRLCSAFIAKGVKKLRLTGGEPLVRRNVMSLVRSLSRHLTSGALGELTLTTNGTQLAKHARELADCGVRRINVSLDTLDPKKFREITRWGEIDKVLEGIEAARAAGLAVKINAVALKNLNEDEVPGLLRWAHGKGMGLTLIEVMPMGEIGAGRIDQYLPLSLVRARLAQQFTLTDLAESTGGPARYVSVAETGGKLGFITPMTHNFCESCNRVRITCTGTLHTCLGHEDASDLRKPLRASSDDELLAAAIDRAIGLKPKGHDFIIDRRHDRPSVSRHMSVTGG
;
A
#
# COMPACT_ATOMS: atom_id res chain seq x y z
N MET A 1 5.40 73.78 11.91
CA MET A 1 5.97 73.22 10.67
C MET A 1 6.85 72.05 11.11
N ASN A 2 6.28 70.89 11.40
CA ASN A 2 6.10 69.74 10.51
C ASN A 2 7.35 69.40 9.70
N GLY A 3 8.02 68.30 10.06
CA GLY A 3 9.05 67.70 9.22
C GLY A 3 9.96 66.67 9.90
N SER A 4 9.40 65.56 10.42
CA SER A 4 10.18 64.31 10.57
C SER A 4 10.20 63.57 9.24
N PRO A 5 11.36 63.06 8.81
CA PRO A 5 11.39 61.78 8.08
C PRO A 5 12.62 60.94 8.51
N ALA A 6 12.68 59.63 8.38
CA ALA A 6 11.71 58.59 8.15
C ALA A 6 12.46 57.32 8.56
N THR A 7 11.94 56.60 9.54
CA THR A 7 12.53 55.32 9.96
C THR A 7 12.19 54.29 8.88
N SER A 8 13.19 53.89 8.10
CA SER A 8 13.08 52.79 7.13
C SER A 8 12.86 51.48 7.88
N LEU A 9 11.59 51.06 7.97
CA LEU A 9 11.23 49.70 8.36
C LEU A 9 11.52 48.80 7.17
N ALA A 10 12.69 48.17 7.19
CA ALA A 10 13.00 47.04 6.32
C ALA A 10 11.90 45.98 6.51
N SER A 11 11.11 45.75 5.46
CA SER A 11 10.10 44.71 5.41
C SER A 11 10.79 43.35 5.47
N ALA A 12 10.77 42.70 6.63
CA ALA A 12 11.10 41.30 6.74
C ALA A 12 10.07 40.50 5.92
N SER A 13 10.49 39.96 4.77
CA SER A 13 9.72 38.93 4.07
C SER A 13 9.46 37.76 5.02
N PRO A 14 8.23 37.24 5.13
CA PRO A 14 7.98 36.04 5.91
C PRO A 14 8.58 34.84 5.17
N ARG A 15 9.81 34.48 5.54
CA ARG A 15 10.44 33.23 5.14
C ARG A 15 9.80 32.11 5.96
N ALA A 16 9.28 31.11 5.25
CA ALA A 16 8.79 29.82 5.71
C ALA A 16 7.47 29.81 6.49
N ALA A 17 6.35 29.60 5.77
CA ALA A 17 5.28 28.80 6.34
C ALA A 17 5.87 27.42 6.64
N LEU A 18 6.13 27.16 7.93
CA LEU A 18 6.46 25.83 8.44
C LEU A 18 5.46 24.86 7.81
N SER A 19 5.97 23.90 7.04
CA SER A 19 5.19 22.81 6.46
C SER A 19 4.44 22.12 7.59
N SER A 20 3.17 22.48 7.78
CA SER A 20 2.37 21.90 8.84
C SER A 20 2.24 20.41 8.55
N ALA A 21 2.77 19.59 9.45
CA ALA A 21 2.59 18.15 9.38
C ALA A 21 1.09 17.86 9.22
N MET A 22 0.74 16.97 8.29
CA MET A 22 -0.66 16.59 8.08
C MET A 22 -1.16 15.80 9.28
N THR A 23 -1.87 16.48 10.17
CA THR A 23 -2.55 15.86 11.31
C THR A 23 -4.04 15.92 11.08
N ASP A 24 -4.71 14.79 11.26
CA ASP A 24 -6.16 14.71 11.08
C ASP A 24 -6.94 15.17 12.33
N PRO A 25 -8.29 15.26 12.27
CA PRO A 25 -9.11 15.74 13.40
C PRO A 25 -9.02 14.91 14.68
N PHE A 26 -8.42 13.72 14.62
CA PHE A 26 -8.28 12.80 15.74
C PHE A 26 -6.84 12.74 16.28
N GLY A 27 -5.98 13.67 15.84
CA GLY A 27 -4.59 13.78 16.31
C GLY A 27 -3.63 12.80 15.65
N ARG A 28 -4.02 12.10 14.58
CA ARG A 28 -3.15 11.15 13.88
C ARG A 28 -2.32 11.88 12.83
N THR A 29 -0.99 11.74 12.90
CA THR A 29 -0.09 12.27 11.88
C THR A 29 -0.03 11.34 10.66
N ILE A 30 -0.31 11.88 9.48
CA ILE A 30 -0.29 11.17 8.21
C ILE A 30 1.13 11.19 7.63
N SER A 31 1.82 10.07 7.78
CA SER A 31 3.23 9.90 7.39
C SER A 31 3.44 8.87 6.29
N TYR A 32 2.38 8.19 5.84
CA TYR A 32 2.45 7.07 4.91
C TYR A 32 1.45 7.21 3.77
N LEU A 33 1.96 7.41 2.56
CA LEU A 33 1.17 7.48 1.34
C LEU A 33 1.30 6.18 0.52
N ARG A 34 0.16 5.63 0.10
CA ARG A 34 0.10 4.58 -0.92
C ARG A 34 -0.37 5.18 -2.24
N VAL A 35 0.33 4.86 -3.32
CA VAL A 35 0.07 5.43 -4.64
C VAL A 35 -0.15 4.31 -5.63
N SER A 36 -1.39 4.17 -6.10
CA SER A 36 -1.73 3.32 -7.23
C SER A 36 -1.22 3.99 -8.50
N VAL A 37 -0.25 3.37 -9.16
CA VAL A 37 0.31 3.92 -10.40
C VAL A 37 -0.47 3.43 -11.62
N THR A 38 -1.28 2.39 -11.52
CA THR A 38 -2.11 1.91 -12.64
C THR A 38 -3.28 1.10 -12.11
N ASP A 39 -4.36 1.02 -12.89
CA ASP A 39 -5.48 0.12 -12.69
C ASP A 39 -5.27 -1.27 -13.31
N ARG A 40 -4.23 -1.43 -14.13
CA ARG A 40 -3.93 -2.67 -14.85
C ARG A 40 -3.16 -3.66 -13.99
N CYS A 41 -3.45 -4.94 -14.18
CA CYS A 41 -2.74 -6.05 -13.58
C CYS A 41 -2.61 -7.16 -14.64
N ASP A 42 -1.52 -7.92 -14.61
CA ASP A 42 -1.34 -9.12 -15.43
C ASP A 42 -1.94 -10.39 -14.79
N LEU A 43 -2.45 -10.29 -13.56
CA LEU A 43 -3.23 -11.32 -12.87
C LEU A 43 -4.70 -10.91 -12.67
N ARG A 44 -5.57 -11.87 -12.32
CA ARG A 44 -6.98 -11.63 -11.94
C ARG A 44 -7.36 -12.41 -10.70
N CYS A 45 -6.69 -12.10 -9.59
CA CYS A 45 -7.00 -12.73 -8.31
C CYS A 45 -8.47 -12.58 -7.96
N PHE A 46 -9.18 -13.68 -7.71
CA PHE A 46 -10.64 -13.66 -7.50
C PHE A 46 -11.07 -12.83 -6.29
N TYR A 47 -10.18 -12.57 -5.34
CA TYR A 47 -10.48 -11.75 -4.16
C TYR A 47 -10.13 -10.25 -4.36
N CYS A 48 -9.59 -9.89 -5.53
CA CYS A 48 -9.04 -8.55 -5.78
C CYS A 48 -9.72 -7.84 -6.96
N MET A 49 -9.87 -8.55 -8.09
CA MET A 49 -10.32 -7.98 -9.36
C MET A 49 -11.35 -8.90 -10.03
N SER A 50 -12.39 -8.30 -10.62
CA SER A 50 -13.32 -9.04 -11.47
C SER A 50 -12.60 -9.67 -12.66
N GLU A 51 -13.13 -10.77 -13.19
CA GLU A 51 -12.59 -11.41 -14.40
C GLU A 51 -12.67 -10.47 -15.60
N ASP A 52 -13.87 -9.94 -15.80
CA ASP A 52 -14.23 -9.00 -16.86
C ASP A 52 -14.02 -7.57 -16.37
N MET A 53 -12.77 -7.11 -16.39
CA MET A 53 -12.41 -5.77 -15.95
C MET A 53 -12.32 -4.81 -17.14
N THR A 54 -13.09 -3.73 -17.11
CA THR A 54 -12.92 -2.59 -18.03
C THR A 54 -11.89 -1.63 -17.47
N PHE A 55 -10.71 -1.57 -18.10
CA PHE A 55 -9.66 -0.65 -17.70
C PHE A 55 -9.94 0.79 -18.15
N LEU A 56 -9.45 1.73 -17.37
CA LEU A 56 -9.56 3.15 -17.65
C LEU A 56 -8.80 3.52 -18.94
N PRO A 57 -9.35 4.46 -19.74
CA PRO A 57 -8.62 5.09 -20.83
C PRO A 57 -7.29 5.65 -20.34
N LYS A 58 -6.23 5.51 -21.14
CA LYS A 58 -4.90 6.01 -20.77
C LYS A 58 -4.88 7.51 -20.47
N ALA A 59 -5.74 8.28 -21.14
CA ALA A 59 -5.87 9.73 -20.98
C ALA A 59 -6.40 10.14 -19.59
N ASP A 60 -7.10 9.24 -18.90
CA ASP A 60 -7.65 9.51 -17.57
C ASP A 60 -6.65 9.29 -16.43
N LEU A 61 -5.57 8.56 -16.71
CA LEU A 61 -4.50 8.30 -15.76
C LEU A 61 -3.63 9.55 -15.59
N LEU A 62 -3.14 9.76 -14.37
CA LEU A 62 -2.06 10.71 -14.15
C LEU A 62 -0.80 10.25 -14.88
N THR A 63 -0.08 11.17 -15.52
CA THR A 63 1.25 10.87 -16.09
C THR A 63 2.26 10.54 -14.99
N LEU A 64 3.45 10.03 -15.36
CA LEU A 64 4.47 9.71 -14.36
C LEU A 64 5.03 10.97 -13.71
N GLU A 65 5.09 12.07 -14.46
CA GLU A 65 5.49 13.40 -14.00
C GLU A 65 4.44 14.00 -13.05
N GLU A 66 3.15 13.83 -13.37
CA GLU A 66 2.05 14.23 -12.48
C GLU A 66 2.08 13.44 -11.16
N LEU A 67 2.32 12.12 -11.22
CA LEU A 67 2.47 11.30 -10.02
C LEU A 67 3.69 11.71 -9.18
N ASP A 68 4.81 12.02 -9.83
CA ASP A 68 6.01 12.49 -9.16
C ASP A 68 5.77 13.80 -8.40
N ARG A 69 5.14 14.78 -9.06
CA ARG A 69 4.77 16.06 -8.45
C ARG A 69 3.80 15.87 -7.29
N LEU A 70 2.76 15.04 -7.48
CA LEU A 70 1.81 14.72 -6.42
C LEU A 70 2.50 14.09 -5.21
N CYS A 71 3.37 13.09 -5.41
CA CYS A 71 4.13 12.47 -4.34
C CYS A 71 5.04 13.49 -3.63
N SER A 72 5.67 14.38 -4.38
CA SER A 72 6.57 15.42 -3.84
C SER A 72 5.81 16.40 -2.94
N ALA A 73 4.59 16.80 -3.32
CA ALA A 73 3.73 17.64 -2.48
C ALA A 73 3.38 16.94 -1.14
N PHE A 74 3.10 15.64 -1.16
CA PHE A 74 2.87 14.86 0.07
C PHE A 74 4.12 14.74 0.95
N ILE A 75 5.30 14.53 0.35
CA ILE A 75 6.59 14.47 1.07
C ILE A 75 6.87 15.83 1.74
N ALA A 76 6.67 16.93 1.01
CA ALA A 76 6.83 18.28 1.55
C ALA A 76 5.91 18.55 2.76
N LYS A 77 4.76 17.87 2.84
CA LYS A 77 3.82 17.94 3.96
C LYS A 77 4.03 16.88 5.04
N GLY A 78 5.16 16.16 5.01
CA GLY A 78 5.61 15.28 6.09
C GLY A 78 5.44 13.78 5.84
N VAL A 79 5.04 13.35 4.64
CA VAL A 79 5.09 11.91 4.30
C VAL A 79 6.53 11.41 4.33
N LYS A 80 6.78 10.37 5.12
CA LYS A 80 8.09 9.72 5.26
C LYS A 80 8.17 8.36 4.60
N LYS A 81 7.03 7.79 4.22
CA LYS A 81 6.94 6.49 3.56
C LYS A 81 6.04 6.55 2.35
N LEU A 82 6.59 6.16 1.21
CA LEU A 82 5.87 5.96 -0.04
C LEU A 82 5.82 4.48 -0.40
N ARG A 83 4.62 4.00 -0.71
CA ARG A 83 4.44 2.67 -1.29
C ARG A 83 3.76 2.79 -2.64
N LEU A 84 4.48 2.38 -3.69
CA LEU A 84 3.89 2.24 -5.02
C LEU A 84 3.15 0.91 -5.11
N THR A 85 1.97 0.98 -5.71
CA THR A 85 1.05 -0.14 -5.92
C THR A 85 0.41 0.04 -7.30
N GLY A 86 -0.64 -0.73 -7.60
CA GLY A 86 -1.57 -0.44 -8.68
C GLY A 86 -2.74 -1.41 -8.56
N GLY A 87 -3.18 -1.90 -9.72
CA GLY A 87 -3.18 -3.35 -9.94
C GLY A 87 -1.76 -3.88 -9.73
N GLU A 88 -0.99 -4.06 -10.81
CA GLU A 88 0.43 -4.39 -10.71
C GLU A 88 1.30 -3.18 -11.11
N PRO A 89 2.08 -2.56 -10.21
CA PRO A 89 2.86 -1.38 -10.54
C PRO A 89 3.85 -1.61 -11.69
N LEU A 90 4.46 -2.80 -11.76
CA LEU A 90 5.51 -3.10 -12.73
C LEU A 90 4.99 -3.35 -14.16
N VAL A 91 3.68 -3.50 -14.38
CA VAL A 91 3.12 -3.54 -15.75
C VAL A 91 2.94 -2.14 -16.35
N ARG A 92 3.02 -1.07 -15.55
CA ARG A 92 2.92 0.29 -16.08
C ARG A 92 4.18 0.60 -16.89
N ARG A 93 3.99 0.88 -18.19
CA ARG A 93 5.08 1.27 -19.09
C ARG A 93 5.88 2.43 -18.49
N ASN A 94 7.20 2.29 -18.53
CA ASN A 94 8.17 3.26 -18.03
C ASN A 94 8.06 3.57 -16.53
N VAL A 95 7.38 2.76 -15.70
CA VAL A 95 7.21 3.05 -14.26
C VAL A 95 8.54 3.29 -13.53
N MET A 96 9.64 2.70 -13.99
CA MET A 96 10.97 2.94 -13.42
C MET A 96 11.43 4.40 -13.56
N SER A 97 10.92 5.20 -14.51
CA SER A 97 11.22 6.64 -14.53
C SER A 97 10.65 7.38 -13.31
N LEU A 98 9.46 6.98 -12.84
CA LEU A 98 8.89 7.50 -11.60
C LEU A 98 9.72 7.07 -10.39
N VAL A 99 10.15 5.81 -10.32
CA VAL A 99 11.01 5.32 -9.22
C VAL A 99 12.33 6.08 -9.19
N ARG A 100 13.01 6.22 -10.35
CA ARG A 100 14.25 7.01 -10.48
C ARG A 100 14.04 8.46 -10.09
N SER A 101 12.91 9.05 -10.46
CA SER A 101 12.59 10.42 -10.06
C SER A 101 12.45 10.50 -8.54
N LEU A 102 11.59 9.68 -7.92
CA LEU A 102 11.31 9.71 -6.49
C LEU A 102 12.51 9.35 -5.60
N SER A 103 13.50 8.61 -6.11
CA SER A 103 14.72 8.26 -5.36
C SER A 103 15.52 9.48 -4.89
N ARG A 104 15.38 10.64 -5.57
CA ARG A 104 15.99 11.90 -5.12
C ARG A 104 15.55 12.29 -3.70
N HIS A 105 14.31 11.94 -3.33
CA HIS A 105 13.77 12.21 -1.99
C HIS A 105 14.34 11.27 -0.92
N LEU A 106 14.77 10.06 -1.30
CA LEU A 106 15.56 9.20 -0.41
C LEU A 106 16.96 9.79 -0.20
N THR A 107 17.59 10.23 -1.30
CA THR A 107 18.95 10.77 -1.29
C THR A 107 19.04 12.06 -0.46
N SER A 108 18.03 12.92 -0.53
CA SER A 108 17.95 14.15 0.28
C SER A 108 17.56 13.91 1.74
N GLY A 109 17.11 12.71 2.11
CA GLY A 109 16.55 12.40 3.42
C GLY A 109 15.13 12.95 3.66
N ALA A 110 14.49 13.56 2.65
CA ALA A 110 13.12 14.04 2.75
C ALA A 110 12.13 12.87 2.96
N LEU A 111 12.38 11.75 2.28
CA LEU A 111 11.66 10.49 2.38
C LEU A 111 12.52 9.45 3.09
N GLY A 112 11.97 8.75 4.08
CA GLY A 112 12.67 7.67 4.78
C GLY A 112 12.58 6.32 4.06
N GLU A 113 11.51 6.07 3.32
CA GLU A 113 11.30 4.80 2.63
C GLU A 113 10.48 4.95 1.35
N LEU A 114 10.99 4.37 0.25
CA LEU A 114 10.26 4.06 -0.97
C LEU A 114 10.21 2.53 -1.10
N THR A 115 9.02 1.98 -1.29
CA THR A 115 8.79 0.54 -1.39
C THR A 115 7.67 0.23 -2.37
N LEU A 116 7.53 -1.05 -2.74
CA LEU A 116 6.53 -1.52 -3.68
C LEU A 116 5.72 -2.67 -3.07
N THR A 117 4.45 -2.77 -3.44
CA THR A 117 3.70 -4.03 -3.41
C THR A 117 3.54 -4.52 -4.84
N THR A 118 4.01 -5.72 -5.13
CA THR A 118 3.95 -6.35 -6.46
C THR A 118 3.50 -7.80 -6.33
N ASN A 119 2.89 -8.36 -7.37
CA ASN A 119 2.64 -9.79 -7.49
C ASN A 119 3.91 -10.58 -7.88
N GLY A 120 5.00 -9.89 -8.23
CA GLY A 120 6.30 -10.49 -8.52
C GLY A 120 6.55 -10.94 -9.96
N THR A 121 5.53 -10.97 -10.84
CA THR A 121 5.65 -11.53 -12.20
C THR A 121 6.65 -10.79 -13.10
N GLN A 122 6.80 -9.47 -12.91
CA GLN A 122 7.75 -8.64 -13.65
C GLN A 122 9.02 -8.32 -12.84
N LEU A 123 9.11 -8.83 -11.61
CA LEU A 123 10.13 -8.40 -10.66
C LEU A 123 11.55 -8.78 -11.11
N ALA A 124 11.72 -9.92 -11.78
CA ALA A 124 13.02 -10.35 -12.32
C ALA A 124 13.67 -9.28 -13.22
N LYS A 125 12.86 -8.55 -14.00
CA LYS A 125 13.31 -7.50 -14.92
C LYS A 125 13.72 -6.20 -14.21
N HIS A 126 13.17 -5.94 -13.03
CA HIS A 126 13.24 -4.64 -12.36
C HIS A 126 13.99 -4.65 -11.03
N ALA A 127 14.21 -5.82 -10.43
CA ALA A 127 14.80 -6.00 -9.10
C ALA A 127 16.09 -5.20 -8.88
N ARG A 128 17.04 -5.31 -9.82
CA ARG A 128 18.34 -4.63 -9.72
C ARG A 128 18.17 -3.10 -9.75
N GLU A 129 17.43 -2.60 -10.72
CA GLU A 129 17.22 -1.15 -10.87
C GLU A 129 16.43 -0.56 -9.68
N LEU A 130 15.49 -1.31 -9.09
CA LEU A 130 14.83 -0.92 -7.85
C LEU A 130 15.85 -0.72 -6.71
N ALA A 131 16.78 -1.65 -6.53
CA ALA A 131 17.83 -1.57 -5.52
C ALA A 131 18.78 -0.38 -5.78
N ASP A 132 19.19 -0.18 -7.04
CA ASP A 132 20.03 0.94 -7.48
C ASP A 132 19.34 2.30 -7.20
N CYS A 133 18.01 2.36 -7.30
CA CYS A 133 17.20 3.54 -6.95
C CYS A 133 17.01 3.75 -5.45
N GLY A 134 17.67 2.99 -4.59
CA GLY A 134 17.56 3.18 -3.14
C GLY A 134 16.45 2.38 -2.46
N VAL A 135 15.65 1.60 -3.20
CA VAL A 135 14.66 0.70 -2.57
C VAL A 135 15.42 -0.35 -1.77
N ARG A 136 14.99 -0.57 -0.52
CA ARG A 136 15.62 -1.55 0.40
C ARG A 136 14.78 -2.79 0.62
N ARG A 137 13.47 -2.67 0.47
CA ARG A 137 12.54 -3.78 0.65
C ARG A 137 11.34 -3.68 -0.26
N ILE A 138 10.75 -4.83 -0.53
CA ILE A 138 9.53 -4.98 -1.31
C ILE A 138 8.56 -5.94 -0.61
N ASN A 139 7.28 -5.77 -0.88
CA ASN A 139 6.27 -6.76 -0.52
C ASN A 139 5.87 -7.51 -1.81
N VAL A 140 5.95 -8.83 -1.77
CA VAL A 140 5.50 -9.70 -2.86
C VAL A 140 4.24 -10.44 -2.42
N SER A 141 3.17 -10.32 -3.19
CA SER A 141 1.92 -11.05 -2.94
C SER A 141 2.05 -12.48 -3.48
N LEU A 142 1.97 -13.48 -2.59
CA LEU A 142 2.04 -14.90 -2.95
C LEU A 142 1.23 -15.71 -1.94
N ASP A 143 0.07 -16.22 -2.37
CA ASP A 143 -0.91 -16.84 -1.47
C ASP A 143 -0.69 -18.35 -1.27
N THR A 144 0.09 -19.00 -2.13
CA THR A 144 0.35 -20.44 -2.11
C THR A 144 1.64 -20.76 -2.88
N LEU A 145 2.25 -21.90 -2.54
CA LEU A 145 3.37 -22.49 -3.28
C LEU A 145 2.91 -23.59 -4.25
N ASP A 146 1.63 -23.97 -4.21
CA ASP A 146 1.06 -24.96 -5.12
C ASP A 146 0.73 -24.28 -6.48
N PRO A 147 1.31 -24.73 -7.61
CA PRO A 147 1.06 -24.12 -8.91
C PRO A 147 -0.40 -24.17 -9.37
N LYS A 148 -1.15 -25.21 -9.01
CA LYS A 148 -2.56 -25.37 -9.38
C LYS A 148 -3.42 -24.38 -8.59
N LYS A 149 -3.24 -24.31 -7.27
CA LYS A 149 -3.96 -23.34 -6.43
C LYS A 149 -3.57 -21.90 -6.78
N PHE A 150 -2.30 -21.65 -7.10
CA PHE A 150 -1.87 -20.33 -7.56
C PHE A 150 -2.63 -19.94 -8.82
N ARG A 151 -2.73 -20.86 -9.79
CA ARG A 151 -3.51 -20.64 -11.01
C ARG A 151 -5.00 -20.50 -10.72
N GLU A 152 -5.57 -21.25 -9.79
CA GLU A 152 -6.96 -21.09 -9.36
C GLU A 152 -7.22 -19.69 -8.77
N ILE A 153 -6.36 -19.25 -7.84
CA ILE A 153 -6.45 -17.95 -7.19
C ILE A 153 -6.33 -16.83 -8.21
N THR A 154 -5.29 -16.86 -9.02
CA THR A 154 -4.91 -15.80 -9.97
C THR A 154 -5.57 -15.92 -11.34
N ARG A 155 -6.37 -16.98 -11.53
CA ARG A 155 -6.96 -17.51 -12.78
C ARG A 155 -5.97 -18.04 -13.83
N TRP A 156 -4.95 -17.28 -14.17
CA TRP A 156 -4.00 -17.64 -15.24
C TRP A 156 -2.54 -17.31 -14.94
N GLY A 157 -2.22 -16.96 -13.69
CA GLY A 157 -0.86 -16.69 -13.29
C GLY A 157 0.03 -17.92 -13.40
N GLU A 158 1.32 -17.67 -13.62
CA GLU A 158 2.39 -18.67 -13.58
C GLU A 158 3.27 -18.40 -12.36
N ILE A 159 3.27 -19.34 -11.40
CA ILE A 159 3.99 -19.17 -10.13
C ILE A 159 5.50 -19.07 -10.34
N ASP A 160 6.05 -19.77 -11.34
CA ASP A 160 7.49 -19.81 -11.61
C ASP A 160 8.06 -18.41 -11.88
N LYS A 161 7.31 -17.55 -12.58
CA LYS A 161 7.70 -16.14 -12.81
C LYS A 161 7.79 -15.34 -11.52
N VAL A 162 6.89 -15.61 -10.56
CA VAL A 162 6.90 -14.96 -9.24
C VAL A 162 8.10 -15.44 -8.43
N LEU A 163 8.37 -16.75 -8.42
CA LEU A 163 9.51 -17.33 -7.72
C LEU A 163 10.85 -16.84 -8.30
N GLU A 164 10.98 -16.78 -9.62
CA GLU A 164 12.12 -16.17 -10.31
C GLU A 164 12.29 -14.71 -9.91
N GLY A 165 11.19 -13.93 -9.91
CA GLY A 165 11.19 -12.55 -9.47
C GLY A 165 11.65 -12.35 -8.02
N ILE A 166 11.22 -13.23 -7.11
CA ILE A 166 11.63 -13.23 -5.70
C ILE A 166 13.13 -13.50 -5.58
N GLU A 167 13.66 -14.50 -6.29
CA GLU A 167 15.09 -14.79 -6.26
C GLU A 167 15.93 -13.66 -6.86
N ALA A 168 15.48 -13.05 -7.96
CA ALA A 168 16.14 -11.88 -8.54
C ALA A 168 16.17 -10.68 -7.58
N ALA A 169 15.07 -10.42 -6.84
CA ALA A 169 15.03 -9.38 -5.82
C ALA A 169 16.00 -9.66 -4.67
N ARG A 170 16.06 -10.91 -4.18
CA ARG A 170 17.01 -11.33 -3.14
C ARG A 170 18.45 -11.19 -3.62
N ALA A 171 18.74 -11.61 -4.84
CA ALA A 171 20.06 -11.48 -5.46
C ALA A 171 20.50 -10.01 -5.63
N ALA A 172 19.55 -9.11 -5.88
CA ALA A 172 19.78 -7.66 -5.91
C ALA A 172 19.96 -7.03 -4.51
N GLY A 173 19.88 -7.81 -3.44
CA GLY A 173 20.02 -7.32 -2.05
C GLY A 173 18.75 -6.69 -1.48
N LEU A 174 17.59 -6.86 -2.13
CA LEU A 174 16.32 -6.38 -1.59
C LEU A 174 15.83 -7.32 -0.49
N ALA A 175 15.43 -6.76 0.66
CA ALA A 175 14.69 -7.52 1.66
C ALA A 175 13.28 -7.81 1.15
N VAL A 176 12.95 -9.10 1.01
CA VAL A 176 11.64 -9.53 0.52
C VAL A 176 10.74 -9.89 1.68
N LYS A 177 9.50 -9.38 1.65
CA LYS A 177 8.43 -9.81 2.53
C LYS A 177 7.28 -10.38 1.72
N ILE A 178 6.86 -11.59 2.06
CA ILE A 178 5.71 -12.25 1.45
C ILE A 178 4.45 -11.78 2.16
N ASN A 179 3.47 -11.33 1.38
CA ASN A 179 2.12 -11.08 1.83
C ASN A 179 1.20 -12.15 1.25
N ALA A 180 0.41 -12.81 2.10
CA ALA A 180 -0.55 -13.81 1.68
C ALA A 180 -1.93 -13.50 2.28
N VAL A 181 -2.97 -13.54 1.46
CA VAL A 181 -4.36 -13.52 1.92
C VAL A 181 -4.71 -14.91 2.42
N ALA A 182 -5.17 -15.02 3.66
CA ALA A 182 -5.64 -16.28 4.23
C ALA A 182 -7.06 -16.55 3.73
N LEU A 183 -7.23 -17.63 2.98
CA LEU A 183 -8.45 -17.98 2.26
C LEU A 183 -8.98 -19.31 2.78
N LYS A 184 -10.20 -19.27 3.31
CA LYS A 184 -10.86 -20.43 3.90
C LYS A 184 -11.03 -21.54 2.86
N ASN A 185 -10.79 -22.78 3.27
CA ASN A 185 -10.89 -23.98 2.42
C ASN A 185 -9.99 -23.97 1.17
N LEU A 186 -8.97 -23.10 1.11
CA LEU A 186 -8.10 -23.00 -0.07
C LEU A 186 -6.61 -23.14 0.29
N ASN A 187 -6.07 -22.19 1.05
CA ASN A 187 -4.64 -22.15 1.40
C ASN A 187 -4.36 -22.25 2.91
N GLU A 188 -5.38 -22.39 3.75
CA GLU A 188 -5.23 -22.37 5.21
C GLU A 188 -4.29 -23.47 5.75
N ASP A 189 -4.32 -24.65 5.14
CA ASP A 189 -3.46 -25.78 5.51
C ASP A 189 -2.02 -25.62 4.99
N GLU A 190 -1.77 -24.70 4.05
CA GLU A 190 -0.45 -24.46 3.45
C GLU A 190 0.34 -23.38 4.19
N VAL A 191 -0.32 -22.62 5.07
CA VAL A 191 0.30 -21.53 5.84
C VAL A 191 1.56 -21.98 6.59
N PRO A 192 1.60 -23.14 7.29
CA PRO A 192 2.82 -23.64 7.91
C PRO A 192 3.97 -23.88 6.91
N GLY A 193 3.66 -24.38 5.72
CA GLY A 193 4.63 -24.63 4.65
C GLY A 193 5.17 -23.34 4.06
N LEU A 194 4.28 -22.39 3.75
CA LEU A 194 4.64 -21.06 3.24
C LEU A 194 5.50 -20.29 4.27
N LEU A 195 5.17 -20.38 5.55
CA LEU A 195 5.94 -19.79 6.65
C LEU A 195 7.36 -20.34 6.69
N ARG A 196 7.52 -21.67 6.72
CA ARG A 196 8.84 -22.32 6.73
C ARG A 196 9.66 -21.96 5.49
N TRP A 197 9.03 -21.95 4.31
CA TRP A 197 9.68 -21.58 3.06
C TRP A 197 10.17 -20.13 3.07
N ALA A 198 9.32 -19.18 3.47
CA ALA A 198 9.67 -17.77 3.51
C ALA A 198 10.82 -17.53 4.50
N HIS A 199 10.69 -18.04 5.73
CA HIS A 199 11.70 -17.87 6.76
C HIS A 199 13.02 -18.57 6.42
N GLY A 200 12.97 -19.78 5.83
CA GLY A 200 14.16 -20.50 5.38
C GLY A 200 14.96 -19.77 4.28
N LYS A 201 14.34 -18.80 3.61
CA LYS A 201 14.98 -17.89 2.64
C LYS A 201 15.31 -16.51 3.24
N GLY A 202 15.15 -16.33 4.54
CA GLY A 202 15.37 -15.05 5.24
C GLY A 202 14.31 -13.99 4.91
N MET A 203 13.16 -14.39 4.38
CA MET A 203 12.04 -13.51 4.07
C MET A 203 11.06 -13.47 5.25
N GLY A 204 10.35 -12.36 5.43
CA GLY A 204 9.22 -12.31 6.36
C GLY A 204 7.93 -12.79 5.70
N LEU A 205 6.97 -13.27 6.49
CA LEU A 205 5.60 -13.56 6.05
C LEU A 205 4.61 -12.64 6.76
N THR A 206 3.59 -12.15 6.05
CA THR A 206 2.46 -11.45 6.64
C THR A 206 1.16 -12.02 6.07
N LEU A 207 0.30 -12.51 6.97
CA LEU A 207 -1.03 -13.00 6.64
C LEU A 207 -2.04 -11.86 6.72
N ILE A 208 -3.01 -11.87 5.81
CA ILE A 208 -4.00 -10.80 5.65
C ILE A 208 -5.40 -11.43 5.62
N GLU A 209 -6.34 -10.90 6.40
CA GLU A 209 -7.76 -11.27 6.25
C GLU A 209 -8.30 -10.70 4.94
N VAL A 210 -9.07 -11.50 4.20
CA VAL A 210 -9.80 -11.01 3.03
C VAL A 210 -10.79 -9.90 3.44
N MET A 211 -10.82 -8.81 2.68
CA MET A 211 -11.69 -7.65 2.92
C MET A 211 -12.83 -7.58 1.89
N PRO A 212 -14.03 -7.11 2.28
CA PRO A 212 -15.19 -7.04 1.39
C PRO A 212 -15.19 -5.79 0.49
N MET A 213 -14.26 -5.73 -0.46
CA MET A 213 -14.13 -4.61 -1.38
C MET A 213 -14.51 -4.97 -2.82
N GLY A 214 -15.31 -4.11 -3.45
CA GLY A 214 -15.76 -4.27 -4.83
C GLY A 214 -16.73 -5.43 -5.02
N GLU A 215 -17.43 -5.44 -6.14
CA GLU A 215 -18.28 -6.58 -6.52
C GLU A 215 -17.40 -7.67 -7.15
N ILE A 216 -17.09 -8.71 -6.38
CA ILE A 216 -16.22 -9.80 -6.85
C ILE A 216 -16.96 -11.11 -6.61
N GLY A 217 -17.83 -11.47 -7.57
CA GLY A 217 -18.56 -12.74 -7.62
C GLY A 217 -19.40 -13.13 -6.38
N ALA A 218 -20.07 -14.27 -6.44
CA ALA A 218 -20.72 -14.89 -5.29
C ALA A 218 -19.68 -15.66 -4.41
N GLY A 219 -19.95 -15.80 -3.10
CA GLY A 219 -19.16 -16.67 -2.21
C GLY A 219 -18.10 -16.00 -1.34
N ARG A 220 -18.18 -14.69 -1.11
CA ARG A 220 -17.20 -13.94 -0.31
C ARG A 220 -17.17 -14.35 1.16
N ILE A 221 -18.34 -14.56 1.76
CA ILE A 221 -18.47 -15.03 3.15
C ILE A 221 -17.76 -16.38 3.30
N ASP A 222 -17.85 -17.25 2.29
CA ASP A 222 -17.27 -18.59 2.34
C ASP A 222 -15.73 -18.59 2.28
N GLN A 223 -15.12 -17.49 1.82
CA GLN A 223 -13.66 -17.32 1.75
C GLN A 223 -13.06 -16.73 3.03
N TYR A 224 -13.88 -16.12 3.89
CA TYR A 224 -13.38 -15.42 5.08
C TYR A 224 -12.82 -16.39 6.12
N LEU A 225 -11.55 -16.17 6.47
CA LEU A 225 -10.82 -16.92 7.48
C LEU A 225 -10.27 -15.96 8.55
N PRO A 226 -10.84 -15.95 9.78
CA PRO A 226 -10.31 -15.15 10.87
C PRO A 226 -8.86 -15.52 11.17
N LEU A 227 -7.95 -14.54 11.20
CA LEU A 227 -6.54 -14.84 11.49
C LEU A 227 -6.32 -15.25 12.95
N SER A 228 -7.27 -15.00 13.85
CA SER A 228 -7.26 -15.57 15.21
C SER A 228 -7.30 -17.11 15.18
N LEU A 229 -8.08 -17.70 14.28
CA LEU A 229 -8.15 -19.15 14.09
C LEU A 229 -6.84 -19.68 13.48
N VAL A 230 -6.30 -18.98 12.46
CA VAL A 230 -5.03 -19.36 11.83
C VAL A 230 -3.89 -19.30 12.85
N ARG A 231 -3.82 -18.24 13.66
CA ARG A 231 -2.85 -18.10 14.74
C ARG A 231 -2.96 -19.24 15.76
N ALA A 232 -4.18 -19.60 16.17
CA ALA A 232 -4.41 -20.71 17.10
C ALA A 232 -3.94 -22.06 16.54
N ARG A 233 -4.19 -22.32 15.24
CA ARG A 233 -3.70 -23.52 14.55
C ARG A 233 -2.17 -23.53 14.43
N LEU A 234 -1.56 -22.40 14.08
CA LEU A 234 -0.10 -22.27 14.01
C LEU A 234 0.54 -22.49 15.39
N ALA A 235 -0.08 -22.03 16.47
CA ALA A 235 0.41 -22.23 17.83
C ALA A 235 0.47 -23.71 18.27
N GLN A 236 -0.17 -24.63 17.54
CA GLN A 236 -0.05 -26.07 17.78
C GLN A 236 1.27 -26.67 17.26
N GLN A 237 1.95 -25.96 16.34
CA GLN A 237 3.19 -26.41 15.70
C GLN A 237 4.37 -25.46 15.92
N PHE A 238 4.10 -24.21 16.31
CA PHE A 238 5.08 -23.16 16.44
C PHE A 238 4.92 -22.38 17.74
N THR A 239 6.04 -21.98 18.33
CA THR A 239 6.09 -21.10 19.48
C THR A 239 6.04 -19.66 19.01
N LEU A 240 4.88 -19.02 19.20
CA LEU A 240 4.60 -17.65 18.77
C LEU A 240 4.68 -16.68 19.97
N THR A 241 5.58 -15.70 19.91
CA THR A 241 5.70 -14.65 20.93
C THR A 241 5.39 -13.28 20.33
N ASP A 242 4.44 -12.56 20.90
CA ASP A 242 4.08 -11.22 20.42
C ASP A 242 5.26 -10.25 20.53
N LEU A 243 5.46 -9.45 19.49
CA LEU A 243 6.48 -8.41 19.43
C LEU A 243 5.82 -7.04 19.60
N ALA A 244 6.43 -6.19 20.42
CA ALA A 244 6.01 -4.78 20.58
C ALA A 244 6.40 -3.89 19.38
N GLU A 245 7.09 -4.45 18.38
CA GLU A 245 7.56 -3.72 17.20
C GLU A 245 6.41 -3.16 16.35
N SER A 246 6.52 -1.90 15.95
CA SER A 246 5.66 -1.27 14.95
C SER A 246 6.47 -0.81 13.74
N THR A 247 6.02 -1.18 12.54
CA THR A 247 6.66 -0.77 11.27
C THR A 247 5.97 0.44 10.61
N GLY A 248 5.07 1.11 11.36
CA GLY A 248 4.16 2.13 10.84
C GLY A 248 3.10 1.59 9.87
N GLY A 249 2.98 0.27 9.76
CA GLY A 249 1.96 -0.43 8.98
C GLY A 249 0.92 -1.14 9.87
N PRO A 250 -0.11 -1.74 9.28
CA PRO A 250 -1.22 -2.37 10.02
C PRO A 250 -0.87 -3.71 10.68
N ALA A 251 0.28 -4.30 10.36
CA ALA A 251 0.61 -5.64 10.80
C ALA A 251 1.04 -5.66 12.27
N ARG A 252 0.50 -6.60 13.04
CA ARG A 252 1.03 -6.99 14.35
C ARG A 252 1.94 -8.20 14.17
N TYR A 253 3.09 -8.20 14.82
CA TYR A 253 4.12 -9.20 14.59
C TYR A 253 4.28 -10.14 15.76
N VAL A 254 4.58 -11.40 15.45
CA VAL A 254 5.08 -12.40 16.39
C VAL A 254 6.44 -12.91 15.91
N SER A 255 7.33 -13.26 16.84
CA SER A 255 8.49 -14.10 16.52
C SER A 255 8.08 -15.56 16.52
N VAL A 256 8.70 -16.35 15.64
CA VAL A 256 8.48 -17.79 15.50
C VAL A 256 9.76 -18.52 15.89
N ALA A 257 9.79 -19.14 17.08
CA ALA A 257 11.02 -19.69 17.65
C ALA A 257 11.70 -20.73 16.75
N GLU A 258 10.93 -21.63 16.14
CA GLU A 258 11.41 -22.78 15.36
C GLU A 258 12.09 -22.37 14.05
N THR A 259 11.82 -21.15 13.58
CA THR A 259 12.36 -20.65 12.31
C THR A 259 13.23 -19.40 12.49
N GLY A 260 13.24 -18.80 13.68
CA GLY A 260 13.88 -17.52 13.96
C GLY A 260 13.27 -16.31 13.23
N GLY A 261 12.21 -16.51 12.44
CA GLY A 261 11.61 -15.47 11.60
C GLY A 261 10.46 -14.72 12.27
N LYS A 262 9.93 -13.73 11.54
CA LYS A 262 8.81 -12.88 12.00
C LYS A 262 7.57 -13.12 11.14
N LEU A 263 6.46 -13.41 11.80
CA LEU A 263 5.15 -13.55 11.18
C LEU A 263 4.26 -12.34 11.53
N GLY A 264 3.75 -11.67 10.50
CA GLY A 264 2.80 -10.56 10.64
C GLY A 264 1.36 -11.00 10.46
N PHE A 265 0.43 -10.37 11.17
CA PHE A 265 -1.00 -10.53 10.99
C PHE A 265 -1.62 -9.15 10.71
N ILE A 266 -2.37 -9.05 9.60
CA ILE A 266 -3.17 -7.87 9.26
C ILE A 266 -4.63 -8.27 9.35
N THR A 267 -5.30 -7.75 10.39
CA THR A 267 -6.66 -8.14 10.80
C THR A 267 -7.67 -7.00 10.64
N PRO A 268 -7.95 -6.53 9.41
CA PRO A 268 -8.86 -5.42 9.14
C PRO A 268 -10.32 -5.74 9.47
N MET A 269 -10.68 -6.99 9.75
CA MET A 269 -12.03 -7.39 10.13
C MET A 269 -12.13 -7.57 11.64
N THR A 270 -11.23 -8.38 12.23
CA THR A 270 -11.36 -8.80 13.63
C THR A 270 -10.81 -7.80 14.63
N HIS A 271 -9.77 -7.03 14.27
CA HIS A 271 -9.12 -6.07 15.17
C HIS A 271 -8.61 -4.85 14.40
N ASN A 272 -9.47 -3.84 14.31
CA ASN A 272 -9.19 -2.59 13.60
C ASN A 272 -8.00 -1.82 14.21
N PHE A 273 -7.18 -1.24 13.33
CA PHE A 273 -5.99 -0.43 13.67
C PHE A 273 -6.20 1.06 13.34
N CYS A 274 -7.44 1.52 13.42
CA CYS A 274 -7.83 2.87 12.99
C CYS A 274 -7.22 3.97 13.88
N GLU A 275 -7.08 3.72 15.18
CA GLU A 275 -6.57 4.70 16.15
C GLU A 275 -5.14 5.15 15.86
N SER A 276 -4.31 4.26 15.30
CA SER A 276 -2.92 4.56 14.91
C SER A 276 -2.76 4.71 13.39
N CYS A 277 -3.86 4.86 12.63
CA CYS A 277 -3.81 4.88 11.17
C CYS A 277 -3.23 6.18 10.61
N ASN A 278 -1.97 6.11 10.19
CA ASN A 278 -1.19 7.19 9.58
C ASN A 278 -1.23 7.21 8.03
N ARG A 279 -2.20 6.53 7.42
CA ARG A 279 -2.22 6.22 5.98
C ARG A 279 -3.30 6.96 5.21
N VAL A 280 -2.96 7.34 3.99
CA VAL A 280 -3.90 7.73 2.94
C VAL A 280 -3.48 7.13 1.59
N ARG A 281 -4.43 7.07 0.64
CA ARG A 281 -4.28 6.35 -0.64
C ARG A 281 -4.62 7.25 -1.81
N ILE A 282 -3.83 7.17 -2.86
CA ILE A 282 -4.07 7.84 -4.13
C ILE A 282 -4.35 6.79 -5.20
N THR A 283 -5.43 6.96 -5.95
CA THR A 283 -5.71 6.17 -7.16
C THR A 283 -4.83 6.64 -8.32
N CYS A 284 -4.71 5.82 -9.37
CA CYS A 284 -3.98 6.20 -10.57
C CYS A 284 -4.60 7.38 -11.37
N THR A 285 -5.81 7.78 -11.03
CA THR A 285 -6.51 8.97 -11.58
C THR A 285 -6.28 10.23 -10.74
N GLY A 286 -5.54 10.16 -9.62
CA GLY A 286 -5.33 11.30 -8.73
C GLY A 286 -6.46 11.52 -7.72
N THR A 287 -7.25 10.50 -7.42
CA THR A 287 -8.28 10.58 -6.38
C THR A 287 -7.69 10.14 -5.04
N LEU A 288 -7.83 10.98 -4.01
CA LEU A 288 -7.41 10.71 -2.64
C LEU A 288 -8.52 10.06 -1.84
N HIS A 289 -8.23 8.89 -1.28
CA HIS A 289 -9.03 8.21 -0.27
C HIS A 289 -8.31 8.25 1.07
N THR A 290 -8.96 8.83 2.08
CA THR A 290 -8.42 8.94 3.43
C THR A 290 -8.65 7.68 4.28
N CYS A 291 -9.57 6.82 3.83
CA CYS A 291 -9.87 5.54 4.44
C CYS A 291 -10.14 4.47 3.36
N LEU A 292 -9.86 3.21 3.67
CA LEU A 292 -10.15 2.10 2.76
C LEU A 292 -11.64 1.76 2.75
N GLY A 293 -12.27 1.78 3.93
CA GLY A 293 -13.65 1.34 4.15
C GLY A 293 -14.72 2.43 4.09
N HIS A 294 -14.42 3.61 3.54
CA HIS A 294 -15.41 4.69 3.32
C HIS A 294 -15.43 5.13 1.87
N GLU A 295 -16.59 5.49 1.34
CA GLU A 295 -16.70 5.92 -0.06
C GLU A 295 -16.09 7.29 -0.34
N ASP A 296 -15.98 8.14 0.68
CA ASP A 296 -15.49 9.50 0.54
C ASP A 296 -14.12 9.59 -0.14
N ALA A 297 -13.99 10.59 -1.00
CA ALA A 297 -12.81 10.80 -1.81
C ALA A 297 -12.64 12.28 -2.17
N SER A 298 -11.42 12.67 -2.52
CA SER A 298 -11.11 14.03 -2.97
C SER A 298 -10.35 14.00 -4.29
N ASP A 299 -10.78 14.81 -5.26
CA ASP A 299 -10.10 14.94 -6.55
C ASP A 299 -8.86 15.84 -6.41
N LEU A 300 -7.67 15.24 -6.50
CA LEU A 300 -6.41 15.97 -6.54
C LEU A 300 -5.89 16.19 -7.96
N ARG A 301 -6.47 15.54 -8.98
CA ARG A 301 -6.08 15.72 -10.39
C ARG A 301 -6.41 17.13 -10.87
N LYS A 302 -7.61 17.64 -10.55
CA LYS A 302 -8.00 19.01 -10.91
C LYS A 302 -7.05 20.07 -10.35
N PRO A 303 -6.79 20.17 -9.03
CA PRO A 303 -5.86 21.16 -8.49
C PRO A 303 -4.43 20.95 -8.97
N LEU A 304 -3.97 19.70 -9.16
CA LEU A 304 -2.66 19.39 -9.73
C LEU A 304 -2.48 19.96 -11.14
N ARG A 305 -3.51 19.89 -11.99
CA ARG A 305 -3.46 20.38 -13.37
C ARG A 305 -3.79 21.88 -13.51
N ALA A 306 -4.41 22.48 -12.51
CA ALA A 306 -4.86 23.87 -12.57
C ALA A 306 -3.72 24.90 -12.52
N SER A 307 -2.58 24.54 -11.91
CA SER A 307 -1.40 25.39 -11.81
C SER A 307 -0.13 24.56 -11.76
N SER A 308 0.97 25.14 -12.20
CA SER A 308 2.33 24.61 -11.97
C SER A 308 2.81 24.79 -10.52
N ASP A 309 2.16 25.68 -9.76
CA ASP A 309 2.38 25.88 -8.32
C ASP A 309 1.58 24.87 -7.49
N ASP A 310 2.14 24.45 -6.36
CA ASP A 310 1.61 23.44 -5.45
C ASP A 310 0.63 24.00 -4.40
N GLU A 311 0.40 25.32 -4.32
CA GLU A 311 -0.52 25.91 -3.33
C GLU A 311 -1.95 25.32 -3.39
N LEU A 312 -2.54 25.25 -4.60
CA LEU A 312 -3.89 24.69 -4.78
C LEU A 312 -3.94 23.21 -4.40
N LEU A 313 -2.88 22.47 -4.73
CA LEU A 313 -2.76 21.06 -4.41
C LEU A 313 -2.59 20.84 -2.90
N ALA A 314 -1.72 21.62 -2.25
CA ALA A 314 -1.49 21.56 -0.82
C ALA A 314 -2.78 21.87 -0.03
N ALA A 315 -3.51 22.90 -0.44
CA ALA A 315 -4.79 23.25 0.17
C ALA A 315 -5.86 22.14 -0.03
N ALA A 316 -5.88 21.49 -1.20
CA ALA A 316 -6.77 20.36 -1.46
C ALA A 316 -6.41 19.13 -0.60
N ILE A 317 -5.12 18.87 -0.41
CA ILE A 317 -4.63 17.82 0.49
C ILE A 317 -5.08 18.11 1.93
N ASP A 318 -4.83 19.32 2.44
CA ASP A 318 -5.20 19.67 3.83
C ASP A 318 -6.69 19.53 4.10
N ARG A 319 -7.54 20.00 3.17
CA ARG A 319 -8.99 19.82 3.26
C ARG A 319 -9.36 18.33 3.32
N ALA A 320 -8.78 17.51 2.45
CA ALA A 320 -9.09 16.09 2.41
C ALA A 320 -8.65 15.37 3.69
N ILE A 321 -7.47 15.67 4.23
CA ILE A 321 -7.00 15.11 5.51
C ILE A 321 -7.93 15.51 6.67
N GLY A 322 -8.46 16.74 6.65
CA GLY A 322 -9.48 17.19 7.60
C GLY A 322 -10.79 16.39 7.56
N LEU A 323 -11.05 15.63 6.49
CA LEU A 323 -12.22 14.76 6.35
C LEU A 323 -11.93 13.29 6.70
N LYS A 324 -10.71 12.96 7.16
CA LYS A 324 -10.36 11.57 7.48
C LYS A 324 -11.22 11.07 8.65
N PRO A 325 -11.99 9.98 8.49
CA PRO A 325 -12.90 9.49 9.53
C PRO A 325 -12.14 8.86 10.70
N LYS A 326 -12.77 8.81 11.88
CA LYS A 326 -12.19 8.20 13.10
C LYS A 326 -11.79 6.74 12.84
N GLY A 327 -12.65 5.98 12.18
CA GLY A 327 -12.44 4.59 11.82
C GLY A 327 -13.48 4.09 10.82
N HIS A 328 -13.42 2.82 10.52
CA HIS A 328 -14.45 2.06 9.82
C HIS A 328 -14.60 0.72 10.52
N ASP A 329 -15.75 0.08 10.32
CA ASP A 329 -15.96 -1.31 10.67
C ASP A 329 -16.41 -2.02 9.39
N PHE A 330 -15.58 -2.95 8.91
CA PHE A 330 -16.00 -3.83 7.83
C PHE A 330 -16.92 -4.90 8.42
N ILE A 331 -18.13 -5.03 7.85
CA ILE A 331 -19.11 -6.02 8.28
C ILE A 331 -19.25 -7.05 7.17
N ILE A 332 -18.96 -8.32 7.47
CA ILE A 332 -19.29 -9.48 6.64
C ILE A 332 -20.19 -10.37 7.49
N ASP A 333 -21.48 -10.44 7.16
CA ASP A 333 -22.41 -11.37 7.80
C ASP A 333 -23.44 -11.89 6.77
N ARG A 334 -24.21 -12.92 7.13
CA ARG A 334 -25.22 -13.53 6.24
C ARG A 334 -26.34 -12.57 5.81
N ARG A 335 -26.50 -11.43 6.47
CA ARG A 335 -27.47 -10.37 6.14
C ARG A 335 -26.85 -9.25 5.30
N HIS A 336 -25.52 -9.18 5.22
CA HIS A 336 -24.73 -8.16 4.53
C HIS A 336 -23.70 -8.80 3.59
N ASP A 337 -24.16 -9.41 2.49
CA ASP A 337 -23.30 -9.99 1.43
C ASP A 337 -22.84 -8.96 0.37
N ARG A 338 -23.12 -7.67 0.61
CA ARG A 338 -22.72 -6.57 -0.28
C ARG A 338 -21.31 -6.07 0.08
N PRO A 339 -20.51 -5.61 -0.89
CA PRO A 339 -19.24 -4.98 -0.57
C PRO A 339 -19.43 -3.76 0.32
N SER A 340 -18.51 -3.54 1.26
CA SER A 340 -18.54 -2.35 2.12
C SER A 340 -18.22 -1.07 1.32
N VAL A 341 -17.51 -1.21 0.21
CA VAL A 341 -17.29 -0.15 -0.78
C VAL A 341 -17.30 -0.76 -2.19
N SER A 342 -17.88 -0.04 -3.14
CA SER A 342 -17.99 -0.40 -4.57
C SER A 342 -16.64 -0.56 -5.26
N ARG A 343 -15.58 0.07 -4.72
CA ARG A 343 -14.25 0.06 -5.32
C ARG A 343 -13.51 -1.25 -5.07
N HIS A 344 -12.87 -1.76 -6.11
CA HIS A 344 -11.97 -2.92 -6.02
C HIS A 344 -10.65 -2.59 -5.29
N MET A 345 -10.06 -3.61 -4.68
CA MET A 345 -8.76 -3.50 -4.00
C MET A 345 -7.64 -3.06 -4.96
N SER A 346 -7.67 -3.55 -6.19
CA SER A 346 -6.72 -3.19 -7.26
C SER A 346 -6.72 -1.71 -7.64
N VAL A 347 -7.79 -0.96 -7.36
CA VAL A 347 -7.85 0.47 -7.67
C VAL A 347 -7.21 1.31 -6.57
N THR A 348 -7.31 0.85 -5.31
CA THR A 348 -6.93 1.61 -4.11
C THR A 348 -5.58 1.19 -3.52
N GLY A 349 -4.87 0.25 -4.16
CA GLY A 349 -3.50 -0.09 -3.80
C GLY A 349 -3.38 -1.02 -2.60
N GLY A 350 -3.65 -2.30 -2.86
CA GLY A 350 -3.54 -3.45 -1.93
C GLY A 350 -2.43 -3.36 -0.88
#